data_AF-A0A819SIV3-F1
#
_entry.id   AF-A0A819SIV3-F1
#
_cell.length_a   1.000
_cell.length_b   1.000
_cell.length_c   1.000
_cell.angle_alpha   90.00
_cell.angle_beta   90.00
_cell.angle_gamma   90.00
#
_symmetry.space_group_name_H-M   'P 1'
#
loop_
_entity.id
_entity.type
_entity.pdbx_description
1 polymer ?
#
loop_
_entity_poly.entity_id
_entity_poly.type
_entity_poly.pdbx_seq_one_letter_code
_entity_poly.pdbx_strand_id
1 'polypeptide(L)'
;MEDPIGVVQQIYDHFNLHWSDEMEIAMCNWFLENPQGKQDRHEYSLADFGLTREDLERHYADYNKLVLSSTYSNNQSSSTNSAQS
;
A
#
# COMPACT_ATOMS: atom_id res chain seq x y z
N MET A 1 -0.77 -4.14 4.44
CA MET A 1 -1.46 -2.89 4.04
C MET A 1 -2.28 -2.50 5.24
N GLU A 2 -1.86 -1.47 5.97
CA GLU A 2 -2.34 -1.25 7.35
C GLU A 2 -3.67 -0.50 7.42
N ASP A 3 -4.01 0.32 6.42
CA ASP A 3 -5.30 1.02 6.38
C ASP A 3 -5.72 1.40 4.94
N PRO A 4 -6.52 0.57 4.24
CA PRO A 4 -7.01 0.89 2.90
C PRO A 4 -8.10 1.97 2.90
N ILE A 5 -8.88 2.11 3.97
CA ILE A 5 -9.99 3.07 4.03
C ILE A 5 -9.46 4.49 4.21
N GLY A 6 -8.46 4.67 5.07
CA GLY A 6 -7.78 5.96 5.25
C GLY A 6 -7.13 6.49 3.97
N VAL A 7 -6.63 5.61 3.09
CA VAL A 7 -6.11 6.02 1.76
C VAL A 7 -7.23 6.54 0.85
N VAL A 8 -8.39 5.90 0.86
CA VAL A 8 -9.54 6.34 0.05
C VAL A 8 -10.05 7.69 0.55
N GLN A 9 -10.08 7.90 1.88
CA GLN A 9 -10.45 9.19 2.47
C GLN A 9 -9.50 10.31 2.02
N GLN A 10 -8.18 10.08 2.04
CA GLN A 10 -7.19 11.06 1.56
C GLN A 10 -7.39 11.44 0.09
N ILE A 11 -7.81 10.51 -0.75
CA ILE A 11 -8.13 10.78 -2.17
C ILE A 11 -9.37 11.68 -2.27
N TYR A 12 -10.42 11.39 -1.51
CA TYR A 12 -11.64 12.20 -1.51
C TYR A 12 -11.37 13.63 -1.03
N ASP A 13 -10.56 13.77 0.03
CA ASP A 13 -10.13 15.07 0.54
C ASP A 13 -9.30 15.84 -0.50
N HIS A 14 -8.37 15.18 -1.19
CA HIS A 14 -7.53 15.81 -2.22
C HIS A 14 -8.36 16.40 -3.38
N PHE A 15 -9.46 15.74 -3.74
CA PHE A 15 -10.35 16.18 -4.83
C PHE A 15 -11.56 16.99 -4.34
N ASN A 16 -11.63 17.33 -3.04
CA ASN A 16 -12.78 18.00 -2.42
C ASN A 16 -14.12 17.31 -2.71
N LEU A 17 -14.11 15.98 -2.75
CA LEU A 17 -15.31 15.17 -2.92
C LEU A 17 -16.01 14.98 -1.58
N HIS A 18 -17.34 14.87 -1.62
CA HIS A 18 -18.12 14.64 -0.41
C HIS A 18 -17.86 13.22 0.13
N TRP A 19 -17.44 13.14 1.38
CA TRP A 19 -17.35 11.90 2.17
C TRP A 19 -18.60 11.77 3.03
N SER A 20 -19.28 10.62 2.95
CA SER A 20 -20.45 10.33 3.78
C SER A 20 -20.24 9.08 4.62
N ASP A 21 -20.82 9.07 5.82
CA ASP A 21 -20.70 7.97 6.77
C ASP A 21 -21.30 6.66 6.21
N GLU A 22 -22.36 6.75 5.40
CA GLU A 22 -22.97 5.58 4.76
C GLU A 22 -22.04 4.92 3.74
N MET A 23 -21.27 5.74 3.01
CA MET A 23 -20.29 5.25 2.04
C MET A 23 -19.14 4.53 2.76
N GLU A 24 -18.64 5.11 3.85
CA GLU A 24 -17.59 4.51 4.67
C GLU A 24 -18.04 3.16 5.24
N ILE A 25 -19.23 3.09 5.82
CA ILE A 25 -19.80 1.85 6.35
C ILE A 25 -19.95 0.80 5.25
N ALA A 26 -20.44 1.18 4.06
CA ALA A 26 -20.57 0.27 2.93
C ALA A 26 -19.22 -0.28 2.45
N MET A 27 -18.18 0.56 2.39
CA MET A 27 -16.83 0.15 2.00
C MET A 27 -16.18 -0.76 3.04
N CYS A 28 -16.33 -0.45 4.33
CA CYS A 28 -15.87 -1.31 5.43
C CYS A 28 -16.53 -2.70 5.37
N ASN A 29 -17.85 -2.76 5.15
CA ASN A 29 -18.58 -4.01 5.02
C ASN A 29 -18.09 -4.83 3.82
N TRP A 30 -17.93 -4.19 2.66
CA TRP A 30 -17.41 -4.86 1.47
C TRP A 30 -16.02 -5.46 1.69
N PHE A 31 -15.15 -4.75 2.42
CA PHE A 31 -13.80 -5.20 2.74
C PHE A 31 -13.80 -6.41 3.70
N LEU A 32 -14.69 -6.41 4.69
CA LEU A 32 -14.89 -7.55 5.59
C LEU A 32 -15.41 -8.79 4.86
N GLU A 33 -16.27 -8.59 3.86
CA GLU A 33 -16.85 -9.68 3.07
C GLU A 33 -15.91 -10.21 1.97
N ASN A 34 -14.95 -9.40 1.52
CA ASN A 34 -14.02 -9.73 0.42
C ASN A 34 -12.55 -9.64 0.87
N PRO A 35 -12.11 -10.49 1.82
CA PRO A 35 -10.71 -10.52 2.22
C PRO A 35 -9.83 -10.88 1.00
N GLN A 36 -8.94 -9.97 0.62
CA GLN A 36 -7.95 -10.22 -0.42
C GLN A 36 -7.07 -11.41 -0.01
N GLY A 37 -6.93 -12.40 -0.91
CA GLY A 37 -6.12 -13.59 -0.67
C GLY A 37 -6.74 -14.92 -1.10
N LYS A 38 -7.95 -14.92 -1.68
CA LYS A 38 -8.61 -16.15 -2.20
C LYS A 38 -8.17 -16.58 -3.61
N GLN A 39 -7.26 -15.85 -4.26
CA GLN A 39 -6.67 -16.31 -5.52
C GLN A 39 -5.39 -17.07 -5.20
N ASP A 40 -5.29 -18.30 -5.72
CA ASP A 40 -4.08 -19.09 -5.67
C ASP A 40 -2.90 -18.20 -6.12
N ARG A 41 -1.86 -18.11 -5.28
CA ARG A 41 -0.65 -17.36 -5.63
C ARG A 41 -0.01 -18.07 -6.81
N HIS A 42 -0.23 -17.56 -8.01
CA HIS A 42 0.64 -17.86 -9.14
C HIS A 42 2.01 -17.28 -8.81
N GLU A 43 2.89 -18.14 -8.32
CA GLU A 43 4.27 -17.78 -8.04
C GLU A 43 4.98 -17.64 -9.40
N TYR A 44 5.17 -16.40 -9.84
CA TYR A 44 5.95 -16.09 -11.03
C TYR A 44 7.40 -15.85 -10.61
N SER A 45 8.32 -16.64 -11.13
CA SER A 45 9.75 -16.41 -10.93
C SER A 45 10.32 -15.59 -12.09
N LEU A 46 11.33 -14.76 -11.80
CA LEU A 46 12.03 -14.02 -12.86
C LEU A 46 12.71 -14.95 -13.87
N ALA A 47 13.09 -16.13 -13.42
CA ALA A 47 13.68 -17.18 -14.25
C ALA A 47 12.71 -17.69 -15.34
N ASP A 48 11.40 -17.66 -15.10
CA ASP A 48 10.38 -18.08 -16.07
C ASP A 48 10.36 -17.19 -17.33
N PHE A 49 10.92 -15.97 -17.21
CA PHE A 49 11.03 -14.99 -18.30
C PHE A 49 12.48 -14.74 -18.74
N GLY A 50 13.44 -15.52 -18.22
CA GLY A 50 14.86 -15.33 -18.50
C GLY A 50 15.44 -14.03 -17.93
N LEU A 51 14.80 -13.46 -16.91
CA LEU A 51 15.19 -12.20 -16.28
C LEU A 51 15.95 -12.46 -14.97
N THR A 52 16.88 -11.56 -14.65
CA THR A 52 17.60 -11.55 -13.38
C THR A 52 17.16 -10.39 -12.49
N ARG A 53 17.47 -10.46 -11.19
CA ARG A 53 17.17 -9.34 -10.26
C ARG A 53 17.97 -8.10 -10.64
N GLU A 54 19.19 -8.29 -11.11
CA GLU A 54 20.11 -7.26 -11.56
C GLU A 54 19.55 -6.53 -12.79
N ASP A 55 18.82 -7.22 -13.67
CA ASP A 55 18.13 -6.60 -14.80
C ASP A 55 16.97 -5.70 -14.34
N LEU A 56 16.22 -6.09 -13.31
CA LEU A 56 15.18 -5.25 -12.72
C LEU A 56 15.76 -4.03 -12.03
N GLU A 57 16.79 -4.20 -11.20
CA GLU A 57 17.43 -3.09 -10.49
C GLU A 57 17.99 -2.05 -11.44
N ARG A 58 18.54 -2.49 -12.58
CA ARG A 58 19.04 -1.60 -13.63
C ARG A 58 17.90 -0.86 -14.34
N HIS A 59 16.86 -1.57 -14.79
CA HIS A 59 15.77 -0.95 -15.55
C HIS A 59 14.89 -0.03 -14.69
N TYR A 60 14.70 -0.35 -13.41
CA TYR A 60 13.85 0.41 -12.49
C TYR A 60 14.64 1.34 -11.57
N ALA A 61 15.94 1.53 -11.79
CA ALA A 61 16.80 2.36 -10.94
C ALA A 61 16.22 3.76 -10.70
N ASP A 62 15.71 4.41 -11.75
CA ASP A 62 15.19 5.77 -11.66
C ASP A 62 13.79 5.84 -11.02
N TYR A 63 12.94 4.85 -11.29
CA TYR A 63 11.64 4.71 -10.61
C TYR A 63 11.82 4.47 -9.10
N ASN A 64 12.76 3.59 -8.74
CA ASN A 64 13.09 3.31 -7.35
C ASN A 64 13.62 4.55 -6.63
N LYS A 65 14.47 5.37 -7.28
CA LYS A 65 14.93 6.65 -6.69
C LYS A 65 13.76 7.59 -6.37
N LEU A 66 12.78 7.69 -7.28
CA LEU A 66 11.62 8.56 -7.09
C LEU A 66 10.74 8.10 -5.93
N VAL A 67 10.42 6.81 -5.86
CA VAL A 67 9.54 6.27 -4.82
C VAL A 67 10.23 6.20 -3.46
N LEU A 68 11.53 5.85 -3.40
CA LEU A 68 12.28 5.83 -2.13
C LEU A 68 12.50 7.26 -1.59
N SER A 69 12.63 8.27 -2.46
CA SER A 69 12.76 9.66 -2.00
C SER A 69 11.49 10.21 -1.34
N SER A 70 10.30 9.73 -1.72
CA SER A 70 9.02 10.19 -1.16
C SER A 70 8.52 9.33 0.01
N THR A 71 8.90 8.06 0.09
CA THR A 71 8.38 7.11 1.09
C THR A 71 9.18 7.03 2.38
N TYR A 72 10.42 7.56 2.44
CA TYR A 72 11.27 7.50 3.63
C TYR A 72 10.98 8.58 4.70
N SER A 73 10.15 9.60 4.42
CA SER A 73 9.81 10.63 5.42
C SER A 73 8.60 10.29 6.31
N ASN A 74 7.78 9.28 5.95
CA ASN A 74 6.47 9.06 6.61
C ASN A 74 6.45 7.98 7.70
N ASN A 75 7.60 7.41 8.10
CA ASN A 75 7.68 6.26 8.99
C ASN A 75 8.44 6.48 10.33
N GLN A 76 8.72 7.74 10.73
CA GLN A 76 9.44 8.05 11.98
C GLN A 76 8.56 8.76 13.03
N SER A 77 7.31 8.35 13.21
CA SER A 77 6.43 8.92 14.27
C SER A 77 5.54 7.91 14.99
N SER A 78 5.93 6.64 15.06
CA SER A 78 5.23 5.63 15.89
C SER A 78 6.19 4.57 16.45
N SER A 79 7.14 4.96 17.30
CA SER A 79 7.78 4.06 18.28
C SER A 79 8.62 4.82 19.30
N THR A 80 7.99 5.60 20.19
CA THR A 80 8.50 5.84 21.55
C THR A 80 7.33 6.15 22.48
N ASN A 81 6.64 5.12 22.97
CA ASN A 81 6.03 5.12 24.30
C ASN A 81 5.41 3.76 24.62
N SER A 82 6.16 2.92 25.34
CA SER A 82 5.66 2.09 26.45
C SER A 82 6.70 1.02 26.82
N ALA A 83 7.68 1.40 27.63
CA ALA A 83 8.43 0.48 28.46
C ALA A 83 8.78 1.17 29.78
N GLN A 84 7.75 1.44 30.58
CA GLN A 84 7.90 1.71 32.01
C GLN A 84 6.57 1.45 32.70
N SER A 85 6.42 0.24 33.24
CA SER A 85 6.02 -0.06 34.62
C SER A 85 5.88 -1.56 34.82
#